data_AF-A0A6J2T2Y0-F1
#
_entry.id   AF-A0A6J2T2Y0-F1
#
_cell.length_a   1.000
_cell.length_b   1.000
_cell.length_c   1.000
_cell.angle_alpha   90.00
_cell.angle_beta   90.00
_cell.angle_gamma   90.00
#
_symmetry.space_group_name_H-M   'P 1'
#
loop_
_entity.id
_entity.type
_entity.pdbx_description
1 polymer ?
#
loop_
_entity_poly.entity_id
_entity_poly.type
_entity_poly.pdbx_seq_one_letter_code
_entity_poly.pdbx_strand_id
1 'polypeptide(L)'
;MYCSLSSTKPVLIVGTMAIEYIVFSSHFPVEGTQGKSLKSVMHCGGNASNVATVLRVLDVPVEFFGMLSKGAICNVVMQNMKRRDISTINCPKTDDDPPFSTILVAQDTGARAVINCGAELEYVSVKDFQRLDLSQYGWVHFEARNFYDTVQLMRVVLDFNNGREEEEKVTLSLGFTSIEFDPFFQTNLDIGDMCDYLVYTQELALQHGWQTPREACFEIEKALRLRRDLNLHRPAIVCPWGSEGAGCLDASRVYAEVPNYPPKKIVDTVGASDCFEAAFIFAIYRRQSSLAKAVEFAKRVEGHKLSMYGFDHIVNMNFTDVTPLTVDVEASSDGSSQDGDLTEEQRICRKYLNRTIKHKEQDMLKRMKMKAQAEAEDIAEAKAEREMMNSMFNRGEEIIVQEIIIPPPIFEPVERLAFDSISQVNDADQNVDHDSDAL
;
A
#
# COMPACT_ATOMS: atom_id res chain seq x y z
N MET A 1 33.34 -21.75 -21.18
CA MET A 1 32.73 -20.41 -21.05
C MET A 1 31.40 -20.60 -20.36
N TYR A 2 31.36 -20.43 -19.04
CA TYR A 2 30.09 -20.56 -18.30
C TYR A 2 29.31 -19.26 -18.49
N CYS A 3 28.10 -19.34 -19.04
CA CYS A 3 27.18 -18.23 -18.98
C CYS A 3 26.69 -18.13 -17.54
N SER A 4 27.10 -17.10 -16.80
CA SER A 4 26.45 -16.80 -15.52
C SER A 4 24.99 -16.46 -15.82
N LEU A 5 24.08 -17.16 -15.16
CA LEU A 5 22.74 -16.64 -14.95
C LEU A 5 22.93 -15.39 -14.09
N SER A 6 22.75 -14.21 -14.68
CA SER A 6 22.74 -12.96 -13.92
C SER A 6 21.51 -12.98 -13.02
N SER A 7 21.70 -13.39 -11.77
CA SER A 7 20.68 -13.28 -10.74
C SER A 7 20.50 -11.80 -10.45
N THR A 8 19.51 -11.18 -11.11
CA THR A 8 19.06 -9.83 -10.76
C THR A 8 18.84 -9.77 -9.26
N LYS A 9 19.37 -8.73 -8.64
CA LYS A 9 19.23 -8.47 -7.20
C LYS A 9 17.76 -8.60 -6.76
N PRO A 10 17.46 -9.05 -5.53
CA PRO A 10 16.09 -9.07 -5.04
C PRO A 10 15.41 -7.70 -5.08
N VAL A 11 14.08 -7.74 -5.14
CA VAL A 11 13.21 -6.58 -4.93
C VAL A 11 12.85 -6.51 -3.45
N LEU A 12 13.03 -5.34 -2.84
CA LEU A 12 12.53 -5.06 -1.49
C LEU A 12 11.14 -4.44 -1.59
N ILE A 13 10.16 -5.02 -0.89
CA ILE A 13 8.79 -4.49 -0.82
C ILE A 13 8.52 -4.00 0.60
N VAL A 14 8.40 -2.68 0.75
CA VAL A 14 8.23 -1.99 2.04
C VAL A 14 6.77 -1.58 2.19
N GLY A 15 6.15 -1.91 3.32
CA GLY A 15 4.77 -1.53 3.61
C GLY A 15 4.12 -2.38 4.69
N THR A 16 2.81 -2.59 4.54
CA THR A 16 1.99 -3.28 5.54
C THR A 16 1.74 -4.75 5.19
N MET A 17 1.41 -5.54 6.21
CA MET A 17 0.75 -6.83 6.05
C MET A 17 -0.47 -6.90 6.98
N ALA A 18 -1.47 -7.68 6.58
CA ALA A 18 -2.65 -7.98 7.38
C ALA A 18 -2.96 -9.47 7.33
N ILE A 19 -3.67 -9.97 8.36
CA ILE A 19 -4.16 -11.34 8.39
C ILE A 19 -5.57 -11.35 7.82
N GLU A 20 -5.71 -11.77 6.57
CA GLU A 20 -7.01 -11.88 5.91
C GLU A 20 -7.62 -13.26 6.17
N TYR A 21 -8.81 -13.29 6.76
CA TYR A 21 -9.62 -14.49 6.92
C TYR A 21 -10.82 -14.43 5.97
N ILE A 22 -10.69 -15.13 4.84
CA ILE A 22 -11.65 -15.13 3.75
C ILE A 22 -12.65 -16.28 3.96
N VAL A 23 -13.93 -15.93 4.12
CA VAL A 23 -15.04 -16.84 4.38
C VAL A 23 -15.96 -16.89 3.16
N PHE A 24 -16.01 -18.04 2.49
CA PHE A 24 -16.86 -18.26 1.32
C PHE A 24 -18.23 -18.78 1.75
N SER A 25 -19.30 -18.10 1.33
CA SER A 25 -20.69 -18.50 1.55
C SER A 25 -21.40 -18.73 0.22
N SER A 26 -22.48 -19.53 0.24
CA SER A 26 -23.35 -19.71 -0.93
C SER A 26 -24.08 -18.42 -1.30
N HIS A 27 -24.56 -17.70 -0.28
CA HIS A 27 -25.29 -16.44 -0.37
C HIS A 27 -24.75 -15.46 0.68
N PHE A 28 -25.00 -14.17 0.53
CA PHE A 28 -24.65 -13.19 1.56
C PHE A 28 -25.48 -13.45 2.83
N PRO A 29 -24.90 -13.41 4.05
CA PRO A 29 -25.63 -13.73 5.28
C PRO A 29 -26.75 -12.71 5.54
N VAL A 30 -27.88 -13.22 6.03
CA VAL A 30 -29.00 -12.40 6.48
C VAL A 30 -28.83 -12.12 7.97
N GLU A 31 -29.15 -10.91 8.40
CA GLU A 31 -29.10 -10.49 9.81
C GLU A 31 -29.87 -11.47 10.72
N GLY A 32 -29.31 -11.78 11.89
CA GLY A 32 -29.89 -12.73 12.84
C GLY A 32 -29.85 -14.21 12.43
N THR A 33 -29.34 -14.56 11.24
CA THR A 33 -29.25 -15.96 10.79
C THR A 33 -27.90 -16.62 11.11
N GLN A 34 -27.90 -17.95 11.23
CA GLN A 34 -26.69 -18.75 11.33
C GLN A 34 -26.51 -19.59 10.07
N GLY A 35 -25.27 -19.69 9.59
CA GLY A 35 -24.90 -20.44 8.39
C GLY A 35 -23.59 -21.21 8.55
N LYS A 36 -23.29 -22.06 7.56
CA LYS A 36 -21.98 -22.73 7.43
C LYS A 36 -21.26 -22.18 6.21
N SER A 37 -19.96 -21.89 6.34
CA SER A 37 -19.15 -21.54 5.17
C SER A 37 -18.96 -22.76 4.26
N LEU A 38 -18.82 -22.51 2.96
CA LEU A 38 -18.45 -23.50 1.96
C LEU A 38 -16.95 -23.81 2.03
N LYS A 39 -16.16 -22.80 2.39
CA LYS A 39 -14.71 -22.81 2.56
C LYS A 39 -14.32 -21.63 3.43
N SER A 40 -13.25 -21.75 4.20
CA SER A 40 -12.54 -20.60 4.78
C SER A 40 -11.05 -20.69 4.45
N VAL A 41 -10.35 -19.56 4.35
CA VAL A 41 -8.91 -19.47 4.07
C VAL A 41 -8.31 -18.36 4.91
N MET A 42 -7.12 -18.56 5.48
CA MET A 42 -6.33 -17.50 6.11
C MET A 42 -5.09 -17.21 5.26
N HIS A 43 -4.83 -15.94 4.95
CA HIS A 43 -3.77 -15.49 4.05
C HIS A 43 -3.10 -14.21 4.60
N CYS A 44 -1.96 -13.83 3.99
CA CYS A 44 -1.19 -12.63 4.31
C CYS A 44 -1.58 -11.53 3.33
N GLY A 45 -2.64 -10.79 3.66
CA GLY A 45 -3.08 -9.63 2.91
C GLY A 45 -2.29 -8.37 3.25
N GLY A 46 -2.83 -7.22 2.90
CA GLY A 46 -2.11 -5.94 2.88
C GLY A 46 -1.31 -5.77 1.58
N ASN A 47 -1.26 -4.53 1.08
CA ASN A 47 -0.88 -4.25 -0.31
C ASN A 47 0.57 -4.68 -0.58
N ALA A 48 1.52 -4.29 0.26
CA ALA A 48 2.92 -4.73 0.15
C ALA A 48 3.11 -6.26 0.24
N SER A 49 2.37 -6.96 1.10
CA SER A 49 2.40 -8.43 1.19
C SER A 49 1.86 -9.11 -0.09
N ASN A 50 0.82 -8.54 -0.69
CA ASN A 50 0.25 -9.03 -1.94
C ASN A 50 1.19 -8.75 -3.13
N VAL A 51 1.78 -7.55 -3.23
CA VAL A 51 2.80 -7.21 -4.23
C VAL A 51 3.98 -8.17 -4.14
N ALA A 52 4.50 -8.42 -2.92
CA ALA A 52 5.57 -9.38 -2.68
C ALA A 52 5.17 -10.82 -3.08
N THR A 53 3.94 -11.22 -2.78
CA THR A 53 3.39 -12.53 -3.19
C THR A 53 3.34 -12.69 -4.71
N VAL A 54 2.85 -11.68 -5.44
CA VAL A 54 2.68 -11.76 -6.90
C VAL A 54 4.04 -11.66 -7.61
N LEU A 55 4.96 -10.82 -7.14
CA LEU A 55 6.34 -10.80 -7.63
C LEU A 55 7.02 -12.16 -7.47
N ARG A 56 6.86 -12.82 -6.33
CA ARG A 56 7.47 -14.13 -6.10
C ARG A 56 6.84 -15.24 -6.94
N VAL A 57 5.54 -15.13 -7.23
CA VAL A 57 4.79 -15.95 -8.21
C VAL A 57 5.29 -15.72 -9.65
N LEU A 58 5.71 -14.50 -10.00
CA LEU A 58 6.39 -14.17 -11.27
C LEU A 58 7.90 -14.51 -11.27
N ASP A 59 8.33 -15.39 -10.35
CA ASP A 59 9.73 -15.80 -10.10
C ASP A 59 10.72 -14.63 -9.98
N VAL A 60 10.35 -13.61 -9.21
CA VAL A 60 11.27 -12.56 -8.74
C VAL A 60 11.73 -12.91 -7.32
N PRO A 61 13.03 -12.86 -7.00
CA PRO A 61 13.49 -12.92 -5.62
C PRO A 61 13.00 -11.67 -4.86
N VAL A 62 12.35 -11.86 -3.71
CA VAL A 62 11.71 -10.78 -2.94
C VAL A 62 12.05 -10.87 -1.46
N GLU A 63 12.35 -9.72 -0.86
CA GLU A 63 12.20 -9.51 0.59
C GLU A 63 11.01 -8.58 0.85
N PHE A 64 10.13 -8.99 1.76
CA PHE A 64 9.13 -8.11 2.36
C PHE A 64 9.72 -7.45 3.61
N PHE A 65 9.48 -6.15 3.79
CA PHE A 65 9.93 -5.37 4.93
C PHE A 65 8.77 -4.55 5.52
N GLY A 66 8.08 -5.15 6.49
CA GLY A 66 7.03 -4.54 7.29
C GLY A 66 7.17 -4.92 8.77
N MET A 67 6.42 -4.25 9.65
CA MET A 67 6.35 -4.61 11.06
C MET A 67 5.60 -5.94 11.24
N LEU A 68 6.15 -6.86 12.02
CA LEU A 68 5.55 -8.17 12.26
C LEU A 68 5.17 -8.36 13.73
N SER A 69 3.92 -8.75 13.98
CA SER A 69 3.52 -9.27 15.29
C SER A 69 4.22 -10.60 15.59
N LYS A 70 4.65 -10.79 16.84
CA LYS A 70 5.10 -12.09 17.37
C LYS A 70 3.93 -13.04 17.69
N GLY A 71 2.69 -12.56 17.65
CA GLY A 71 1.48 -13.29 18.03
C GLY A 71 1.28 -14.62 17.30
N ALA A 72 0.65 -15.58 17.97
CA ALA A 72 0.55 -16.97 17.49
C ALA A 72 -0.10 -17.10 16.10
N ILE A 73 -1.11 -16.26 15.81
CA ILE A 73 -1.79 -16.23 14.51
C ILE A 73 -0.89 -15.72 13.38
N CYS A 74 -0.04 -14.72 13.65
CA CYS A 74 0.95 -14.20 12.71
C CYS A 74 1.94 -15.31 12.29
N ASN A 75 2.42 -16.12 13.23
CA ASN A 75 3.33 -17.23 12.94
C ASN A 75 2.77 -18.27 11.94
N VAL A 76 1.44 -18.45 11.88
CA VAL A 76 0.79 -19.33 10.88
C VAL A 76 0.80 -18.68 9.50
N VAL A 77 0.62 -17.36 9.42
CA VAL A 77 0.61 -16.58 8.18
C VAL A 77 2.03 -16.41 7.63
N MET A 78 3.03 -16.17 8.48
CA MET A 78 4.45 -16.10 8.11
C MET A 78 4.96 -17.41 7.48
N GLN A 79 4.39 -18.57 7.83
CA GLN A 79 4.70 -19.82 7.14
C GLN A 79 4.29 -19.80 5.66
N ASN A 80 3.27 -19.02 5.27
CA ASN A 80 2.87 -18.91 3.87
C ASN A 80 3.83 -18.04 3.05
N MET A 81 4.34 -16.93 3.62
CA MET A 81 5.46 -16.17 3.03
C MET A 81 6.69 -17.06 2.86
N LYS A 82 7.09 -17.79 3.92
CA LYS A 82 8.24 -18.71 3.87
C LYS A 82 8.05 -19.87 2.89
N ARG A 83 6.84 -20.43 2.75
CA ARG A 83 6.52 -21.47 1.74
C ARG A 83 6.59 -20.95 0.31
N ARG A 84 6.31 -19.67 0.10
CA ARG A 84 6.48 -19.01 -1.21
C ARG A 84 7.92 -18.60 -1.49
N ASP A 85 8.85 -18.76 -0.54
CA ASP A 85 10.23 -18.27 -0.68
C ASP A 85 10.30 -16.73 -0.83
N ILE A 86 9.52 -16.05 0.03
CA ILE A 86 9.61 -14.60 0.29
C ILE A 86 10.46 -14.43 1.55
N SER A 87 11.54 -13.65 1.48
CA SER A 87 12.33 -13.31 2.66
C SER A 87 11.60 -12.30 3.54
N THR A 88 11.79 -12.41 4.85
CA THR A 88 11.28 -11.49 5.88
C THR A 88 12.29 -11.37 7.03
N ILE A 89 13.59 -11.54 6.72
CA ILE A 89 14.61 -11.76 7.75
C ILE A 89 14.97 -10.47 8.50
N ASN A 90 14.93 -9.33 7.81
CA ASN A 90 15.24 -8.02 8.39
C ASN A 90 14.03 -7.32 9.02
N CYS A 91 12.81 -7.87 8.90
CA CYS A 91 11.60 -7.27 9.46
C CYS A 91 11.70 -7.00 10.98
N PRO A 92 11.39 -5.78 11.46
CA PRO A 92 11.23 -5.52 12.89
C PRO A 92 10.01 -6.27 13.44
N LYS A 93 9.99 -6.47 14.77
CA LYS A 93 8.97 -7.30 15.44
C LYS A 93 8.49 -6.68 16.74
N THR A 94 7.17 -6.59 16.90
CA THR A 94 6.51 -6.18 18.14
C THR A 94 5.69 -7.32 18.76
N ASP A 95 5.31 -7.16 20.02
CA ASP A 95 4.43 -8.08 20.77
C ASP A 95 2.93 -7.75 20.57
N ASP A 96 2.60 -6.61 19.95
CA ASP A 96 1.23 -6.19 19.64
C ASP A 96 0.50 -7.16 18.70
N ASP A 97 -0.84 -7.19 18.77
CA ASP A 97 -1.66 -8.00 17.86
C ASP A 97 -1.65 -7.46 16.42
N PRO A 98 -1.63 -8.32 15.39
CA PRO A 98 -1.56 -7.90 14.00
C PRO A 98 -2.93 -7.41 13.48
N PRO A 99 -2.97 -6.47 12.51
CA PRO A 99 -4.19 -6.13 11.79
C PRO A 99 -4.81 -7.38 11.17
N PHE A 100 -6.12 -7.52 11.35
CA PHE A 100 -6.90 -8.69 10.96
C PHE A 100 -8.16 -8.25 10.21
N SER A 101 -8.43 -8.87 9.06
CA SER A 101 -9.59 -8.54 8.23
C SER A 101 -10.42 -9.79 7.94
N THR A 102 -11.69 -9.78 8.34
CA THR A 102 -12.65 -10.81 7.92
C THR A 102 -13.28 -10.42 6.60
N ILE A 103 -13.07 -11.22 5.57
CA ILE A 103 -13.60 -10.98 4.22
C ILE A 103 -14.66 -12.04 3.92
N LEU A 104 -15.93 -11.64 3.85
CA LEU A 104 -17.01 -12.55 3.44
C LEU A 104 -17.26 -12.42 1.94
N VAL A 105 -17.33 -13.57 1.26
CA VAL A 105 -17.56 -13.68 -0.20
C VAL A 105 -18.79 -14.54 -0.47
N ALA A 106 -19.82 -13.96 -1.08
CA ALA A 106 -21.03 -14.65 -1.51
C ALA A 106 -20.89 -15.14 -2.96
N GLN A 107 -20.93 -16.46 -3.18
CA GLN A 107 -20.61 -17.06 -4.49
C GLN A 107 -21.74 -16.95 -5.54
N ASP A 108 -22.99 -16.79 -5.11
CA ASP A 108 -24.16 -16.56 -5.95
C ASP A 108 -24.09 -15.23 -6.73
N THR A 109 -23.60 -14.19 -6.07
CA THR A 109 -23.70 -12.79 -6.48
C THR A 109 -22.35 -12.14 -6.75
N GLY A 110 -21.26 -12.71 -6.22
CA GLY A 110 -19.96 -12.07 -6.15
C GLY A 110 -19.91 -10.91 -5.14
N ALA A 111 -20.92 -10.78 -4.27
CA ALA A 111 -20.93 -9.73 -3.25
C ALA A 111 -19.84 -10.00 -2.19
N ARG A 112 -19.14 -8.94 -1.79
CA ARG A 112 -18.12 -8.97 -0.74
C ARG A 112 -18.44 -8.00 0.38
N ALA A 113 -18.12 -8.37 1.61
CA ALA A 113 -17.98 -7.46 2.74
C ALA A 113 -16.60 -7.68 3.37
N VAL A 114 -15.96 -6.60 3.80
CA VAL A 114 -14.68 -6.60 4.51
C VAL A 114 -14.92 -5.93 5.85
N ILE A 115 -14.54 -6.61 6.93
CA ILE A 115 -14.58 -6.09 8.29
C ILE A 115 -13.14 -6.09 8.79
N ASN A 116 -12.54 -4.91 8.89
CA ASN A 116 -11.21 -4.73 9.47
C ASN A 116 -11.32 -4.66 10.99
N CYS A 117 -10.38 -5.27 11.70
CA CYS A 117 -10.11 -4.95 13.09
C CYS A 117 -9.45 -3.57 13.17
N GLY A 118 -9.81 -2.74 14.16
CA GLY A 118 -9.21 -1.42 14.38
C GLY A 118 -7.80 -1.44 14.97
N ALA A 119 -7.14 -2.61 15.01
CA ALA A 119 -5.76 -2.73 15.43
C ALA A 119 -4.84 -2.50 14.22
N GLU A 120 -3.99 -1.48 14.29
CA GLU A 120 -2.89 -1.26 13.35
C GLU A 120 -1.55 -1.50 14.06
N LEU A 121 -0.56 -2.04 13.35
CA LEU A 121 0.82 -2.07 13.83
C LEU A 121 1.52 -0.75 13.49
N GLU A 122 2.49 -0.35 14.31
CA GLU A 122 3.41 0.74 13.96
C GLU A 122 4.10 0.49 12.61
N TYR A 123 4.32 1.56 11.85
CA TYR A 123 5.05 1.48 10.59
C TYR A 123 6.56 1.24 10.84
N VAL A 124 7.27 0.73 9.83
CA VAL A 124 8.70 0.39 9.99
C VAL A 124 9.55 1.66 10.16
N SER A 125 10.40 1.68 11.19
CA SER A 125 11.20 2.86 11.50
C SER A 125 12.42 2.99 10.60
N VAL A 126 12.86 4.24 10.37
CA VAL A 126 14.12 4.53 9.66
C VAL A 126 15.33 3.87 10.33
N LYS A 127 15.30 3.66 11.66
CA LYS A 127 16.40 3.00 12.41
C LYS A 127 16.47 1.49 12.17
N ASP A 128 15.38 0.87 11.72
CA ASP A 128 15.37 -0.54 11.31
C ASP A 128 15.77 -0.65 9.84
N PHE A 129 15.25 0.23 8.99
CA PHE A 129 15.59 0.31 7.56
C PHE A 129 17.08 0.61 7.32
N GLN A 130 17.70 1.46 8.15
CA GLN A 130 19.15 1.75 8.12
C GLN A 130 20.06 0.55 8.46
N ARG A 131 19.50 -0.59 8.89
CA ARG A 131 20.27 -1.85 9.08
C ARG A 131 20.32 -2.71 7.82
N LEU A 132 19.55 -2.37 6.79
CA LEU A 132 19.55 -3.08 5.52
C LEU A 132 20.83 -2.79 4.74
N ASP A 133 21.48 -3.84 4.26
CA ASP A 133 22.50 -3.73 3.23
C ASP A 133 21.81 -3.47 1.87
N LEU A 134 21.59 -2.19 1.56
CA LEU A 134 20.93 -1.77 0.33
C LEU A 134 21.67 -2.21 -0.95
N SER A 135 22.97 -2.59 -0.87
CA SER A 135 23.71 -3.08 -2.02
C SER A 135 23.19 -4.42 -2.55
N GLN A 136 22.48 -5.19 -1.71
CA GLN A 136 21.88 -6.47 -2.07
C GLN A 136 20.66 -6.32 -2.97
N TYR A 137 19.95 -5.19 -2.93
CA TYR A 137 18.72 -4.95 -3.69
C TYR A 137 19.00 -4.18 -4.99
N GLY A 138 18.13 -4.35 -5.99
CA GLY A 138 18.15 -3.56 -7.23
C GLY A 138 16.90 -2.69 -7.41
N TRP A 139 15.88 -2.92 -6.58
CA TRP A 139 14.62 -2.19 -6.60
C TRP A 139 14.04 -2.16 -5.20
N VAL A 140 13.53 -1.00 -4.77
CA VAL A 140 12.72 -0.85 -3.56
C VAL A 140 11.38 -0.24 -3.96
N HIS A 141 10.30 -0.90 -3.54
CA HIS A 141 8.94 -0.39 -3.67
C HIS A 141 8.37 -0.03 -2.30
N PHE A 142 7.72 1.13 -2.21
CA PHE A 142 7.05 1.61 -1.00
C PHE A 142 5.53 1.68 -1.21
N GLU A 143 4.80 1.07 -0.29
CA GLU A 143 3.38 1.37 -0.07
C GLU A 143 3.27 2.76 0.58
N ALA A 144 2.50 3.68 -0.02
CA ALA A 144 2.33 5.03 0.50
C ALA A 144 1.37 5.09 1.71
N ARG A 145 1.72 4.44 2.84
CA ARG A 145 0.89 4.36 4.05
C ARG A 145 1.11 5.51 5.04
N ASN A 146 2.35 5.90 5.29
CA ASN A 146 2.70 7.00 6.20
C ASN A 146 3.73 7.91 5.53
N PHE A 147 3.35 9.17 5.29
CA PHE A 147 4.20 10.17 4.63
C PHE A 147 5.52 10.43 5.36
N TYR A 148 5.45 10.73 6.67
CA TYR A 148 6.62 11.17 7.45
C TYR A 148 7.68 10.07 7.56
N ASP A 149 7.26 8.82 7.75
CA ASP A 149 8.19 7.70 7.80
C ASP A 149 8.69 7.35 6.41
N THR A 150 7.82 7.22 5.40
CA THR A 150 8.25 6.81 4.05
C THR A 150 9.22 7.82 3.42
N VAL A 151 9.07 9.13 3.66
CA VAL A 151 10.07 10.14 3.26
C VAL A 151 11.44 9.87 3.91
N GLN A 152 11.49 9.45 5.17
CA GLN A 152 12.75 9.10 5.83
C GLN A 152 13.36 7.82 5.25
N LEU A 153 12.55 6.80 4.94
CA LEU A 153 13.03 5.55 4.34
C LEU A 153 13.59 5.79 2.92
N MET A 154 12.86 6.52 2.08
CA MET A 154 13.29 6.83 0.71
C MET A 154 14.54 7.71 0.69
N ARG A 155 14.74 8.62 1.67
CA ARG A 155 16.00 9.36 1.81
C ARG A 155 17.21 8.43 2.00
N VAL A 156 17.09 7.36 2.80
CA VAL A 156 18.20 6.40 2.98
C VAL A 156 18.59 5.73 1.65
N VAL A 157 17.62 5.49 0.76
CA VAL A 157 17.91 4.93 -0.59
C VAL A 157 18.51 5.99 -1.53
N LEU A 158 18.04 7.25 -1.49
CA LEU A 158 18.65 8.34 -2.25
C LEU A 158 20.08 8.65 -1.80
N ASP A 159 20.32 8.68 -0.49
CA ASP A 159 21.66 8.84 0.11
C ASP A 159 22.58 7.67 -0.26
N PHE A 160 22.05 6.43 -0.34
CA PHE A 160 22.78 5.27 -0.83
C PHE A 160 23.11 5.36 -2.33
N ASN A 161 22.19 5.87 -3.15
CA ASN A 161 22.37 6.04 -4.61
C ASN A 161 23.30 7.22 -4.97
N ASN A 162 23.54 8.14 -4.04
CA ASN A 162 24.31 9.36 -4.29
C ASN A 162 25.78 9.04 -4.65
N GLY A 163 26.23 9.56 -5.79
CA GLY A 163 27.59 9.35 -6.29
C GLY A 163 27.89 7.95 -6.84
N ARG A 164 26.87 7.08 -7.01
CA ARG A 164 27.01 5.76 -7.65
C ARG A 164 26.80 5.81 -9.16
N GLU A 165 27.43 4.86 -9.85
CA GLU A 165 27.13 4.52 -11.24
C GLU A 165 25.74 3.87 -11.35
N GLU A 166 25.11 3.97 -12.53
CA GLU A 166 23.70 3.60 -12.73
C GLU A 166 23.40 2.13 -12.42
N GLU A 167 24.34 1.22 -12.74
CA GLU A 167 24.21 -0.22 -12.51
C GLU A 167 24.34 -0.62 -11.03
N GLU A 168 24.84 0.27 -10.16
CA GLU A 168 24.89 0.03 -8.71
C GLU A 168 23.66 0.54 -7.97
N LYS A 169 22.90 1.48 -8.56
CA LYS A 169 21.75 2.13 -7.93
C LYS A 169 20.60 1.16 -7.66
N VAL A 170 19.80 1.54 -6.68
CA VAL A 170 18.54 0.91 -6.31
C VAL A 170 17.41 1.73 -6.91
N THR A 171 16.64 1.15 -7.84
CA THR A 171 15.46 1.82 -8.43
C THR A 171 14.37 2.01 -7.37
N LEU A 172 13.74 3.18 -7.35
CA LEU A 172 12.71 3.57 -6.39
C LEU A 172 11.32 3.62 -7.05
N SER A 173 10.33 3.04 -6.37
CA SER A 173 8.93 3.15 -6.78
C SER A 173 7.98 3.33 -5.59
N LEU A 174 6.86 4.02 -5.84
CA LEU A 174 5.90 4.41 -4.81
C LEU A 174 4.46 4.15 -5.28
N GLY A 175 3.68 3.39 -4.48
CA GLY A 175 2.30 3.02 -4.78
C GLY A 175 1.28 3.78 -3.92
N PHE A 176 0.54 4.71 -4.52
CA PHE A 176 -0.57 5.44 -3.89
C PHE A 176 -1.90 4.69 -4.08
N THR A 177 -2.22 3.86 -3.07
CA THR A 177 -3.25 2.80 -3.18
C THR A 177 -4.43 2.90 -2.19
N SER A 178 -4.48 3.89 -1.29
CA SER A 178 -5.62 4.06 -0.36
C SER A 178 -6.09 5.52 -0.19
N ILE A 179 -7.41 5.69 -0.28
CA ILE A 179 -8.19 6.92 -0.02
C ILE A 179 -7.94 7.51 1.37
N GLU A 180 -7.76 6.64 2.36
CA GLU A 180 -7.79 7.00 3.79
C GLU A 180 -6.58 7.86 4.22
N PHE A 181 -5.56 7.97 3.36
CA PHE A 181 -4.28 8.63 3.64
C PHE A 181 -3.95 9.79 2.70
N ASP A 182 -4.88 10.21 1.82
CA ASP A 182 -4.72 11.40 0.95
C ASP A 182 -5.60 12.65 1.25
N PRO A 183 -5.88 13.02 2.53
CA PRO A 183 -6.48 14.34 2.81
C PRO A 183 -5.51 15.51 2.56
N PHE A 184 -4.23 15.23 2.28
CA PHE A 184 -3.17 16.22 2.11
C PHE A 184 -2.33 16.00 0.83
N PHE A 185 -3.00 15.72 -0.30
CA PHE A 185 -2.42 15.59 -1.66
C PHE A 185 -1.17 16.42 -1.96
N GLN A 186 -1.19 17.73 -1.68
CA GLN A 186 -0.06 18.61 -2.00
C GLN A 186 1.18 18.40 -1.09
N THR A 187 1.00 17.77 0.08
CA THR A 187 2.07 17.24 0.94
C THR A 187 2.51 15.88 0.41
N ASN A 188 1.56 14.98 0.14
CA ASN A 188 1.83 13.62 -0.33
C ASN A 188 2.57 13.57 -1.68
N LEU A 189 2.31 14.47 -2.62
CA LEU A 189 3.09 14.51 -3.87
C LEU A 189 4.57 14.89 -3.69
N ASP A 190 4.98 15.47 -2.56
CA ASP A 190 6.40 15.79 -2.30
C ASP A 190 7.27 14.53 -2.17
N ILE A 191 6.69 13.37 -1.83
CA ILE A 191 7.41 12.08 -1.86
C ILE A 191 7.41 11.46 -3.28
N GLY A 192 6.52 11.89 -4.17
CA GLY A 192 6.54 11.52 -5.58
C GLY A 192 7.80 12.03 -6.31
N ASP A 193 8.28 13.22 -5.96
CA ASP A 193 9.55 13.80 -6.45
C ASP A 193 10.80 12.97 -6.05
N MET A 194 10.65 11.94 -5.20
CA MET A 194 11.74 11.12 -4.67
C MET A 194 11.82 9.70 -5.28
N CYS A 195 11.05 9.37 -6.33
CA CYS A 195 11.05 8.05 -6.96
C CYS A 195 11.23 8.09 -8.49
N ASP A 196 11.58 6.95 -9.07
CA ASP A 196 11.73 6.77 -10.52
C ASP A 196 10.39 6.34 -11.16
N TYR A 197 9.51 5.69 -10.38
CA TYR A 197 8.19 5.24 -10.81
C TYR A 197 7.09 5.51 -9.77
N LEU A 198 6.09 6.28 -10.16
CA LEU A 198 4.95 6.67 -9.33
C LEU A 198 3.66 6.01 -9.83
N VAL A 199 3.06 5.13 -9.04
CA VAL A 199 1.73 4.55 -9.33
C VAL A 199 0.67 5.29 -8.53
N TYR A 200 -0.36 5.81 -9.20
CA TYR A 200 -1.42 6.61 -8.59
C TYR A 200 -2.82 6.13 -9.03
N THR A 201 -3.65 5.71 -8.08
CA THR A 201 -4.91 5.02 -8.35
C THR A 201 -6.04 5.93 -8.87
N GLN A 202 -6.97 5.34 -9.64
CA GLN A 202 -8.18 6.00 -10.13
C GLN A 202 -9.01 6.62 -9.00
N GLU A 203 -9.14 5.90 -7.89
CA GLU A 203 -9.89 6.29 -6.71
C GLU A 203 -9.40 7.63 -6.14
N LEU A 204 -8.08 7.80 -6.00
CA LEU A 204 -7.46 9.03 -5.53
C LEU A 204 -7.58 10.16 -6.56
N ALA A 205 -7.32 9.85 -7.83
CA ALA A 205 -7.43 10.82 -8.92
C ALA A 205 -8.84 11.44 -9.03
N LEU A 206 -9.88 10.64 -8.80
CA LEU A 206 -11.27 11.10 -8.77
C LEU A 206 -11.59 12.00 -7.56
N GLN A 207 -10.86 11.90 -6.43
CA GLN A 207 -11.03 12.80 -5.29
C GLN A 207 -10.57 14.23 -5.62
N HIS A 208 -9.50 14.36 -6.43
CA HIS A 208 -8.99 15.64 -6.93
C HIS A 208 -9.77 16.16 -8.14
N GLY A 209 -10.82 15.45 -8.54
CA GLY A 209 -11.74 15.83 -9.60
C GLY A 209 -11.29 15.43 -11.01
N TRP A 210 -10.16 14.74 -11.18
CA TRP A 210 -9.67 14.32 -12.48
C TRP A 210 -10.50 13.16 -13.03
N GLN A 211 -11.00 13.30 -14.25
CA GLN A 211 -11.96 12.36 -14.86
C GLN A 211 -11.28 11.33 -15.79
N THR A 212 -10.01 11.53 -16.15
CA THR A 212 -9.28 10.66 -17.08
C THR A 212 -7.86 10.34 -16.58
N PRO A 213 -7.28 9.18 -16.98
CA PRO A 213 -5.90 8.86 -16.61
C PRO A 213 -4.89 9.83 -17.24
N ARG A 214 -5.22 10.43 -18.40
CA ARG A 214 -4.41 11.47 -19.05
C ARG A 214 -4.32 12.72 -18.17
N GLU A 215 -5.47 13.23 -17.74
CA GLU A 215 -5.57 14.38 -16.84
C GLU A 215 -4.81 14.14 -15.53
N ALA A 216 -4.99 12.97 -14.92
CA ALA A 216 -4.26 12.57 -13.71
C ALA A 216 -2.73 12.59 -13.93
N CYS A 217 -2.22 11.97 -15.01
CA CYS A 217 -0.79 11.98 -15.30
C CYS A 217 -0.21 13.40 -15.44
N PHE A 218 -0.91 14.30 -16.15
CA PHE A 218 -0.41 15.66 -16.40
C PHE A 218 -0.57 16.60 -15.20
N GLU A 219 -1.64 16.49 -14.41
CA GLU A 219 -1.81 17.30 -13.20
C GLU A 219 -0.88 16.85 -12.06
N ILE A 220 -0.55 15.55 -11.95
CA ILE A 220 0.54 15.07 -11.09
C ILE A 220 1.89 15.65 -11.55
N GLU A 221 2.26 15.54 -12.84
CA GLU A 221 3.52 16.07 -13.37
C GLU A 221 3.71 17.57 -13.05
N LYS A 222 2.62 18.33 -13.20
CA LYS A 222 2.53 19.76 -12.95
C LYS A 222 2.62 20.14 -11.46
N ALA A 223 2.16 19.27 -10.56
CA ALA A 223 2.20 19.47 -9.11
C ALA A 223 3.52 19.02 -8.46
N LEU A 224 4.25 18.08 -9.07
CA LEU A 224 5.62 17.69 -8.72
C LEU A 224 6.57 18.91 -8.82
N ARG A 225 7.27 19.24 -7.72
CA ARG A 225 7.90 20.55 -7.50
C ARG A 225 9.27 20.73 -8.15
N LEU A 226 9.90 19.65 -8.61
CA LEU A 226 11.22 19.68 -9.27
C LEU A 226 11.23 20.70 -10.43
N ARG A 227 12.05 21.75 -10.33
CA ARG A 227 12.01 22.84 -11.31
C ARG A 227 12.46 22.40 -12.71
N ARG A 228 11.80 22.94 -13.74
CA ARG A 228 12.00 22.61 -15.16
C ARG A 228 13.34 23.07 -15.75
N ASP A 229 14.15 23.80 -14.98
CA ASP A 229 15.42 24.42 -15.41
C ASP A 229 16.67 23.65 -14.96
N LEU A 230 16.49 22.51 -14.28
CA LEU A 230 17.56 21.61 -13.83
C LEU A 230 17.33 20.22 -14.42
N ASN A 231 18.41 19.54 -14.86
CA ASN A 231 18.38 18.16 -15.36
C ASN A 231 18.22 17.14 -14.20
N LEU A 232 17.14 17.27 -13.44
CA LEU A 232 16.77 16.38 -12.34
C LEU A 232 15.92 15.22 -12.89
N HIS A 233 16.15 14.02 -12.39
CA HIS A 233 15.29 12.87 -12.69
C HIS A 233 13.87 13.16 -12.19
N ARG A 234 12.86 12.74 -12.95
CA ARG A 234 11.44 12.86 -12.59
C ARG A 234 10.80 11.48 -12.71
N PRO A 235 9.85 11.12 -11.83
CA PRO A 235 9.17 9.84 -11.92
C PRO A 235 8.45 9.68 -13.24
N ALA A 236 8.49 8.47 -13.81
CA ALA A 236 7.47 8.04 -14.74
C ALA A 236 6.17 7.76 -13.97
N ILE A 237 5.07 8.36 -14.41
CA ILE A 237 3.76 8.33 -13.73
C ILE A 237 2.88 7.26 -14.38
N VAL A 238 2.21 6.44 -13.57
CA VAL A 238 1.35 5.34 -14.01
C VAL A 238 0.00 5.41 -13.29
N CYS A 239 -1.07 5.61 -14.07
CA CYS A 239 -2.44 5.76 -13.56
C CYS A 239 -3.32 4.59 -14.02
N PRO A 240 -3.38 3.46 -13.28
CA PRO A 240 -4.35 2.40 -13.55
C PRO A 240 -5.79 2.92 -13.39
N TRP A 241 -6.60 2.75 -14.44
CA TRP A 241 -7.95 3.33 -14.55
C TRP A 241 -9.05 2.26 -14.60
N GLY A 242 -8.94 1.31 -13.67
CA GLY A 242 -9.93 0.26 -13.41
C GLY A 242 -10.40 -0.45 -14.69
N SER A 243 -11.67 -0.25 -15.05
CA SER A 243 -12.29 -0.91 -16.21
C SER A 243 -11.89 -0.33 -17.57
N GLU A 244 -11.34 0.89 -17.61
CA GLU A 244 -11.00 1.58 -18.86
C GLU A 244 -9.58 1.29 -19.37
N GLY A 245 -8.68 0.89 -18.47
CA GLY A 245 -7.31 0.52 -18.82
C GLY A 245 -6.31 1.11 -17.84
N ALA A 246 -5.29 1.79 -18.37
CA ALA A 246 -4.36 2.65 -17.65
C ALA A 246 -3.87 3.78 -18.57
N GLY A 247 -3.38 4.86 -17.99
CA GLY A 247 -2.50 5.82 -18.67
C GLY A 247 -1.11 5.78 -18.05
N CYS A 248 -0.08 6.18 -18.81
CA CYS A 248 1.24 6.43 -18.27
C CYS A 248 1.96 7.56 -19.00
N LEU A 249 2.80 8.29 -18.26
CA LEU A 249 3.63 9.39 -18.75
C LEU A 249 5.09 9.10 -18.36
N ASP A 250 5.99 9.01 -19.34
CA ASP A 250 7.41 8.76 -19.04
C ASP A 250 8.18 10.03 -18.62
N ALA A 251 9.42 9.86 -18.17
CA ALA A 251 10.30 10.97 -17.76
C ALA A 251 10.64 11.93 -18.93
N SER A 252 10.43 11.52 -20.18
CA SER A 252 10.55 12.35 -21.39
C SER A 252 9.23 13.08 -21.74
N ARG A 253 8.19 12.92 -20.92
CA ARG A 253 6.82 13.45 -21.09
C ARG A 253 6.03 12.80 -22.24
N VAL A 254 6.43 11.63 -22.72
CA VAL A 254 5.64 10.87 -23.70
C VAL A 254 4.50 10.16 -22.96
N TYR A 255 3.27 10.44 -23.37
CA TYR A 255 2.05 9.84 -22.83
C TYR A 255 1.59 8.64 -23.66
N ALA A 256 1.02 7.64 -23.01
CA ALA A 256 0.32 6.53 -23.67
C ALA A 256 -0.91 6.08 -22.86
N GLU A 257 -1.99 5.72 -23.57
CA GLU A 257 -3.07 4.90 -23.01
C GLU A 257 -2.81 3.40 -23.29
N VAL A 258 -3.17 2.57 -22.32
CA VAL A 258 -3.12 1.11 -22.39
C VAL A 258 -4.54 0.58 -22.14
N PRO A 259 -5.10 -0.29 -23.01
CA PRO A 259 -6.46 -0.78 -22.84
C PRO A 259 -6.60 -1.77 -21.67
N ASN A 260 -7.84 -2.02 -21.25
CA ASN A 260 -8.14 -3.05 -20.27
C ASN A 260 -8.27 -4.46 -20.89
N TYR A 261 -7.96 -5.50 -20.11
CA TYR A 261 -7.99 -6.91 -20.51
C TYR A 261 -8.90 -7.76 -19.60
N PRO A 262 -10.19 -7.44 -19.44
CA PRO A 262 -11.06 -8.09 -18.46
C PRO A 262 -11.40 -9.55 -18.83
N PRO A 263 -11.60 -10.43 -17.84
CA PRO A 263 -11.98 -11.82 -18.08
C PRO A 263 -13.48 -11.94 -18.41
N LYS A 264 -13.87 -13.04 -19.06
CA LYS A 264 -15.28 -13.33 -19.42
C LYS A 264 -16.23 -13.37 -18.21
N LYS A 265 -15.70 -13.69 -17.02
CA LYS A 265 -16.38 -13.62 -15.73
C LYS A 265 -15.37 -13.14 -14.69
N ILE A 266 -15.74 -12.13 -13.91
CA ILE A 266 -14.99 -11.73 -12.71
C ILE A 266 -15.37 -12.69 -11.57
N VAL A 267 -14.37 -13.18 -10.86
CA VAL A 267 -14.48 -14.15 -9.76
C VAL A 267 -13.92 -13.60 -8.46
N ASP A 268 -12.83 -12.83 -8.53
CA ASP A 268 -12.11 -12.31 -7.35
C ASP A 268 -11.44 -10.96 -7.64
N THR A 269 -11.80 -9.91 -6.90
CA THR A 269 -11.24 -8.56 -7.02
C THR A 269 -10.23 -8.19 -5.91
N VAL A 270 -9.91 -9.08 -4.97
CA VAL A 270 -8.97 -8.79 -3.86
C VAL A 270 -7.54 -8.70 -4.40
N GLY A 271 -6.80 -7.64 -4.05
CA GLY A 271 -5.41 -7.42 -4.50
C GLY A 271 -5.19 -7.35 -6.02
N ALA A 272 -6.19 -6.90 -6.79
CA ALA A 272 -6.03 -6.70 -8.24
C ALA A 272 -5.07 -5.53 -8.56
N SER A 273 -5.12 -4.45 -7.78
CA SER A 273 -4.14 -3.36 -7.72
C SER A 273 -2.71 -3.90 -7.51
N ASP A 274 -2.58 -4.77 -6.53
CA ASP A 274 -1.30 -5.30 -6.04
C ASP A 274 -0.67 -6.22 -7.10
N CYS A 275 -1.53 -6.89 -7.90
CA CYS A 275 -1.11 -7.63 -9.08
C CYS A 275 -0.64 -6.73 -10.22
N PHE A 276 -1.27 -5.57 -10.42
CA PHE A 276 -0.83 -4.58 -11.40
C PHE A 276 0.56 -4.03 -11.01
N GLU A 277 0.75 -3.60 -9.76
CA GLU A 277 2.03 -3.06 -9.28
C GLU A 277 3.16 -4.11 -9.33
N ALA A 278 2.92 -5.33 -8.85
CA ALA A 278 3.88 -6.43 -8.96
C ALA A 278 4.25 -6.77 -10.41
N ALA A 279 3.26 -6.85 -11.30
CA ALA A 279 3.49 -7.15 -12.70
C ALA A 279 4.21 -6.00 -13.44
N PHE A 280 3.93 -4.75 -13.07
CA PHE A 280 4.64 -3.57 -13.55
C PHE A 280 6.11 -3.61 -13.15
N ILE A 281 6.41 -3.81 -11.87
CA ILE A 281 7.78 -3.94 -11.33
C ILE A 281 8.52 -5.07 -12.05
N PHE A 282 7.91 -6.25 -12.21
CA PHE A 282 8.49 -7.36 -12.98
C PHE A 282 8.77 -6.99 -14.45
N ALA A 283 7.84 -6.29 -15.10
CA ALA A 283 7.97 -5.98 -16.52
C ALA A 283 9.01 -4.87 -16.82
N ILE A 284 9.20 -3.91 -15.90
CA ILE A 284 10.37 -3.01 -15.96
C ILE A 284 11.63 -3.79 -15.56
N TYR A 285 11.73 -4.25 -14.31
CA TYR A 285 12.98 -4.70 -13.71
C TYR A 285 13.54 -6.01 -14.31
N ARG A 286 12.69 -7.04 -14.45
CA ARG A 286 13.12 -8.38 -14.91
C ARG A 286 13.00 -8.56 -16.42
N ARG A 287 12.02 -7.91 -17.07
CA ARG A 287 11.84 -7.99 -18.53
C ARG A 287 12.47 -6.84 -19.34
N GLN A 288 12.91 -5.75 -18.69
CA GLN A 288 13.49 -4.58 -19.35
C GLN A 288 12.56 -4.01 -20.45
N SER A 289 11.26 -3.91 -20.13
CA SER A 289 10.24 -3.41 -21.04
C SER A 289 10.17 -1.88 -21.03
N SER A 290 9.82 -1.26 -22.17
CA SER A 290 9.43 0.16 -22.19
C SER A 290 8.17 0.39 -21.36
N LEU A 291 8.03 1.59 -20.77
CA LEU A 291 6.97 1.93 -19.79
C LEU A 291 5.58 1.44 -20.21
N ALA A 292 5.10 1.82 -21.40
CA ALA A 292 3.77 1.45 -21.87
C ALA A 292 3.58 -0.07 -22.05
N LYS A 293 4.65 -0.83 -22.39
CA LYS A 293 4.61 -2.31 -22.45
C LYS A 293 4.61 -2.96 -21.06
N ALA A 294 5.26 -2.33 -20.08
CA ALA A 294 5.17 -2.78 -18.68
C ALA A 294 3.76 -2.56 -18.12
N VAL A 295 3.14 -1.42 -18.43
CA VAL A 295 1.76 -1.10 -18.06
C VAL A 295 0.76 -2.02 -18.80
N GLU A 296 1.00 -2.35 -20.07
CA GLU A 296 0.21 -3.35 -20.81
C GLU A 296 0.30 -4.74 -20.17
N PHE A 297 1.52 -5.18 -19.80
CA PHE A 297 1.70 -6.42 -19.06
C PHE A 297 0.98 -6.40 -17.71
N ALA A 298 1.04 -5.28 -16.99
CA ALA A 298 0.38 -5.10 -15.71
C ALA A 298 -1.15 -5.20 -15.82
N LYS A 299 -1.79 -4.49 -16.77
CA LYS A 299 -3.24 -4.62 -17.04
C LYS A 299 -3.64 -6.03 -17.47
N ARG A 300 -2.76 -6.76 -18.18
CA ARG A 300 -2.99 -8.17 -18.56
C ARG A 300 -2.95 -9.09 -17.34
N VAL A 301 -1.97 -8.96 -16.44
CA VAL A 301 -1.88 -9.77 -15.22
C VAL A 301 -3.03 -9.46 -14.25
N GLU A 302 -3.38 -8.19 -14.06
CA GLU A 302 -4.58 -7.76 -13.33
C GLU A 302 -5.85 -8.42 -13.89
N GLY A 303 -6.06 -8.31 -15.21
CA GLY A 303 -7.21 -8.90 -15.90
C GLY A 303 -7.28 -10.43 -15.79
N HIS A 304 -6.14 -11.12 -15.85
CA HIS A 304 -6.06 -12.55 -15.58
C HIS A 304 -6.35 -12.88 -14.11
N LYS A 305 -5.85 -12.07 -13.17
CA LYS A 305 -6.11 -12.25 -11.73
C LYS A 305 -7.61 -12.20 -11.41
N LEU A 306 -8.36 -11.33 -12.07
CA LEU A 306 -9.82 -11.23 -11.89
C LEU A 306 -10.60 -12.52 -12.22
N SER A 307 -9.99 -13.51 -12.89
CA SER A 307 -10.67 -14.72 -13.39
C SER A 307 -10.78 -15.89 -12.40
N MET A 308 -9.96 -15.93 -11.36
CA MET A 308 -9.83 -17.05 -10.40
C MET A 308 -9.48 -16.51 -9.00
N TYR A 309 -9.56 -17.36 -7.96
CA TYR A 309 -9.30 -16.94 -6.58
C TYR A 309 -7.80 -16.94 -6.23
N GLY A 310 -7.34 -15.88 -5.56
CA GLY A 310 -5.96 -15.74 -5.09
C GLY A 310 -4.96 -15.33 -6.19
N PHE A 311 -3.71 -15.77 -6.06
CA PHE A 311 -2.60 -15.32 -6.91
C PHE A 311 -1.86 -16.45 -7.64
N ASP A 312 -1.88 -17.68 -7.10
CA ASP A 312 -0.99 -18.77 -7.56
C ASP A 312 -1.25 -19.19 -9.03
N HIS A 313 -2.41 -18.84 -9.58
CA HIS A 313 -2.78 -19.13 -10.98
C HIS A 313 -2.19 -18.13 -12.00
N ILE A 314 -1.50 -17.07 -11.56
CA ILE A 314 -0.86 -16.07 -12.45
C ILE A 314 0.27 -16.72 -13.27
N VAL A 315 0.94 -17.75 -12.75
CA VAL A 315 1.97 -18.53 -13.48
C VAL A 315 1.46 -19.18 -14.77
N ASN A 316 0.14 -19.42 -14.85
CA ASN A 316 -0.51 -20.09 -15.98
C ASN A 316 -0.89 -19.12 -17.12
N MET A 317 -0.45 -17.86 -17.06
CA MET A 317 -0.73 -16.88 -18.10
C MET A 317 0.25 -17.01 -19.27
N ASN A 318 -0.26 -17.15 -20.50
CA ASN A 318 0.58 -17.09 -21.69
C ASN A 318 1.10 -15.65 -21.92
N PHE A 319 2.39 -15.44 -21.68
CA PHE A 319 3.04 -14.13 -21.78
C PHE A 319 3.45 -13.73 -23.22
N THR A 320 3.00 -14.46 -24.24
CA THR A 320 3.47 -14.34 -25.64
C THR A 320 2.87 -13.18 -26.43
N ASP A 321 1.63 -12.78 -26.11
CA ASP A 321 0.77 -12.05 -27.05
C ASP A 321 0.80 -10.52 -26.79
N VAL A 322 1.94 -9.87 -27.05
CA VAL A 322 2.05 -8.40 -27.00
C VAL A 322 1.55 -7.79 -28.31
N THR A 323 0.44 -7.04 -28.25
CA THR A 323 -0.13 -6.36 -29.42
C THR A 323 0.56 -5.01 -29.60
N PRO A 324 0.85 -4.51 -30.81
CA PRO A 324 1.45 -3.19 -30.98
C PRO A 324 0.56 -2.08 -30.39
N LEU A 325 1.11 -1.33 -29.42
CA LEU A 325 0.49 -0.14 -28.85
C LEU A 325 0.52 1.02 -29.85
N THR A 326 -0.54 1.83 -29.86
CA THR A 326 -0.52 3.15 -30.50
C THR A 326 0.34 4.10 -29.68
N VAL A 327 1.41 4.62 -30.26
CA VAL A 327 2.28 5.63 -29.65
C VAL A 327 2.08 6.94 -30.40
N ASP A 328 1.44 7.92 -29.76
CA ASP A 328 1.24 9.24 -30.34
C ASP A 328 2.53 10.05 -30.21
N VAL A 329 3.30 10.11 -31.31
CA VAL A 329 4.48 10.96 -31.44
C VAL A 329 4.06 12.29 -32.07
N GLU A 330 4.21 13.40 -31.35
CA GLU A 330 4.04 14.74 -31.92
C GLU A 330 5.22 15.07 -32.86
N ALA A 331 5.15 14.53 -34.08
CA ALA A 331 5.99 14.89 -35.22
C ALA A 331 5.15 15.63 -36.26
N SER A 332 5.67 16.74 -36.78
CA SER A 332 4.96 17.61 -37.71
C SER A 332 5.10 17.19 -39.18
N SER A 333 4.19 17.70 -40.01
CA SER A 333 4.07 17.61 -41.48
C SER A 333 3.45 16.33 -42.11
N ASP A 334 2.29 16.57 -42.72
CA ASP A 334 1.73 16.04 -43.98
C ASP A 334 2.03 14.60 -44.44
N GLY A 335 1.00 13.73 -44.36
CA GLY A 335 0.95 12.45 -45.07
C GLY A 335 -0.46 11.84 -45.02
N SER A 336 -1.17 11.77 -46.15
CA SER A 336 -2.59 11.40 -46.18
C SER A 336 -2.86 9.89 -46.33
N SER A 337 -3.81 9.37 -45.55
CA SER A 337 -4.54 8.13 -45.85
C SER A 337 -5.95 8.17 -45.22
N GLN A 338 -6.88 7.40 -45.77
CA GLN A 338 -8.33 7.67 -45.64
C GLN A 338 -9.02 6.87 -44.53
N ASP A 339 -9.01 7.40 -43.30
CA ASP A 339 -10.04 7.12 -42.27
C ASP A 339 -10.06 8.17 -41.14
N GLY A 340 -9.43 9.33 -41.36
CA GLY A 340 -9.04 10.28 -40.31
C GLY A 340 -9.71 11.65 -40.40
N ASP A 341 -11.03 11.71 -40.22
CA ASP A 341 -11.80 12.97 -40.13
C ASP A 341 -12.67 13.02 -38.86
N LEU A 342 -12.05 12.65 -37.74
CA LEU A 342 -12.52 12.94 -36.38
C LEU A 342 -11.34 13.55 -35.62
N THR A 343 -11.52 14.77 -35.09
CA THR A 343 -10.52 15.40 -34.22
C THR A 343 -10.32 14.60 -32.92
N GLU A 344 -9.24 14.86 -32.19
CA GLU A 344 -9.02 14.22 -30.89
C GLU A 344 -10.17 14.53 -29.91
N GLU A 345 -10.67 15.76 -29.89
CA GLU A 345 -11.88 16.16 -29.15
C GLU A 345 -13.10 15.33 -29.57
N GLN A 346 -13.26 15.02 -30.86
CA GLN A 346 -14.36 14.20 -31.36
C GLN A 346 -14.17 12.71 -31.06
N ARG A 347 -12.94 12.19 -31.01
CA ARG A 347 -12.64 10.83 -30.52
C ARG A 347 -12.97 10.70 -29.03
N ILE A 348 -12.51 11.66 -28.22
CA ILE A 348 -12.84 11.81 -26.79
C ILE A 348 -14.36 11.89 -26.62
N CYS A 349 -15.05 12.82 -27.28
CA CYS A 349 -16.50 12.92 -27.27
C CYS A 349 -17.18 11.60 -27.66
N ARG A 350 -16.69 10.87 -28.67
CA ARG A 350 -17.28 9.58 -29.07
C ARG A 350 -17.04 8.46 -28.03
N LYS A 351 -15.91 8.47 -27.30
CA LYS A 351 -15.53 7.55 -26.19
C LYS A 351 -16.36 7.81 -24.91
N TYR A 352 -16.80 9.05 -24.67
CA TYR A 352 -17.51 9.42 -23.43
C TYR A 352 -19.03 9.68 -23.61
N LEU A 353 -19.49 10.28 -24.72
CA LEU A 353 -20.93 10.61 -24.93
C LEU A 353 -21.82 9.40 -25.23
N ASN A 354 -21.28 8.32 -25.82
CA ASN A 354 -22.07 7.12 -26.15
C ASN A 354 -22.24 6.15 -24.96
N ARG A 355 -21.90 6.56 -23.74
CA ARG A 355 -22.02 5.74 -22.54
C ARG A 355 -23.44 5.69 -22.03
N THR A 356 -24.03 4.50 -21.95
CA THR A 356 -25.17 4.25 -21.05
C THR A 356 -24.66 4.31 -19.61
N ILE A 357 -24.85 5.46 -18.95
CA ILE A 357 -24.50 5.64 -17.53
C ILE A 357 -25.23 4.58 -16.71
N LYS A 358 -24.48 3.67 -16.08
CA LYS A 358 -25.05 2.66 -15.17
C LYS A 358 -25.10 3.27 -13.78
N HIS A 359 -26.30 3.37 -13.19
CA HIS A 359 -26.56 4.00 -11.88
C HIS A 359 -25.61 3.61 -10.73
N LYS A 360 -24.93 2.45 -10.80
CA LYS A 360 -23.96 1.97 -9.81
C LYS A 360 -22.83 2.96 -9.48
N GLU A 361 -22.41 3.80 -10.43
CA GLU A 361 -21.36 4.81 -10.21
C GLU A 361 -21.86 5.95 -9.30
N GLN A 362 -23.12 6.36 -9.45
CA GLN A 362 -23.76 7.33 -8.56
C GLN A 362 -24.00 6.75 -7.15
N ASP A 363 -24.37 5.47 -7.06
CA ASP A 363 -24.48 4.77 -5.77
C ASP A 363 -23.12 4.66 -5.06
N MET A 364 -22.03 4.44 -5.80
CA MET A 364 -20.67 4.43 -5.24
C MET A 364 -20.30 5.80 -4.68
N LEU A 365 -20.42 6.86 -5.49
CA LEU A 365 -20.12 8.24 -5.05
C LEU A 365 -20.97 8.68 -3.86
N LYS A 366 -22.25 8.25 -3.80
CA LYS A 366 -23.14 8.51 -2.67
C LYS A 366 -22.68 7.78 -1.40
N ARG A 367 -22.27 6.51 -1.50
CA ARG A 367 -21.72 5.74 -0.37
C ARG A 367 -20.41 6.32 0.15
N MET A 368 -19.51 6.75 -0.74
CA MET A 368 -18.25 7.40 -0.36
C MET A 368 -18.50 8.68 0.45
N LYS A 369 -19.44 9.52 0.02
CA LYS A 369 -19.84 10.73 0.77
C LYS A 369 -20.44 10.41 2.14
N MET A 370 -21.20 9.32 2.27
CA MET A 370 -21.76 8.91 3.56
C MET A 370 -20.70 8.31 4.51
N LYS A 371 -19.71 7.55 4.01
CA LYS A 371 -18.57 7.07 4.82
C LYS A 371 -17.75 8.26 5.35
N ALA A 372 -17.32 9.15 4.45
CA ALA A 372 -16.50 10.30 4.81
C ALA A 372 -17.21 11.30 5.75
N GLN A 373 -18.54 11.36 5.74
CA GLN A 373 -19.29 12.17 6.71
C GLN A 373 -19.29 11.51 8.10
N ALA A 374 -19.56 10.20 8.20
CA ALA A 374 -19.53 9.50 9.48
C ALA A 374 -18.13 9.57 10.13
N GLU A 375 -17.07 9.37 9.35
CA GLU A 375 -15.68 9.45 9.84
C GLU A 375 -15.31 10.87 10.30
N ALA A 376 -15.88 11.91 9.69
CA ALA A 376 -15.72 13.30 10.16
C ALA A 376 -16.51 13.61 11.44
N GLU A 377 -17.63 12.91 11.67
CA GLU A 377 -18.43 12.99 12.90
C GLU A 377 -17.71 12.26 14.06
N ASP A 378 -17.20 11.03 13.84
CA ASP A 378 -16.39 10.27 14.81
C ASP A 378 -15.11 11.04 15.24
N ILE A 379 -14.39 11.63 14.28
CA ILE A 379 -13.18 12.44 14.57
C ILE A 379 -13.53 13.72 15.36
N ALA A 380 -14.72 14.31 15.13
CA ALA A 380 -15.17 15.47 15.88
C ALA A 380 -15.55 15.10 17.33
N GLU A 381 -16.20 13.95 17.54
CA GLU A 381 -16.57 13.45 18.87
C GLU A 381 -15.32 13.10 19.70
N ALA A 382 -14.39 12.29 19.16
CA ALA A 382 -13.13 11.95 19.84
C ALA A 382 -12.27 13.20 20.16
N LYS A 383 -12.36 14.25 19.34
CA LYS A 383 -11.71 15.54 19.63
C LYS A 383 -12.41 16.30 20.75
N ALA A 384 -13.75 16.32 20.77
CA ALA A 384 -14.53 16.96 21.82
C ALA A 384 -14.31 16.28 23.20
N GLU A 385 -14.27 14.95 23.25
CA GLU A 385 -13.91 14.20 24.46
C GLU A 385 -12.51 14.58 24.96
N ARG A 386 -11.53 14.69 24.07
CA ARG A 386 -10.15 15.05 24.41
C ARG A 386 -10.03 16.50 24.90
N GLU A 387 -10.78 17.42 24.32
CA GLU A 387 -10.88 18.82 24.78
C GLU A 387 -11.60 18.92 26.14
N MET A 388 -12.63 18.09 26.38
CA MET A 388 -13.33 17.99 27.67
C MET A 388 -12.43 17.42 28.78
N MET A 389 -11.75 16.30 28.53
CA MET A 389 -10.75 15.70 29.43
C MET A 389 -9.66 16.70 29.82
N ASN A 390 -9.11 17.42 28.85
CA ASN A 390 -8.15 18.49 29.10
C ASN A 390 -8.76 19.64 29.93
N SER A 391 -10.05 19.96 29.74
CA SER A 391 -10.72 21.00 30.53
C SER A 391 -10.95 20.61 31.98
N MET A 392 -11.26 19.33 32.25
CA MET A 392 -11.43 18.81 33.63
C MET A 392 -10.08 18.70 34.36
N PHE A 393 -9.04 18.19 33.69
CA PHE A 393 -7.68 18.12 34.25
C PHE A 393 -7.16 19.50 34.66
N ASN A 394 -7.37 20.53 33.83
CA ASN A 394 -6.99 21.91 34.14
C ASN A 394 -7.84 22.58 35.24
N ARG A 395 -8.90 21.94 35.75
CA ARG A 395 -9.71 22.43 36.88
C ARG A 395 -9.38 21.74 38.21
N GLY A 396 -8.59 20.66 38.17
CA GLY A 396 -8.30 19.84 39.36
C GLY A 396 -9.49 19.00 39.83
N GLU A 397 -10.40 18.64 38.93
CA GLU A 397 -11.55 17.77 39.22
C GLU A 397 -11.10 16.29 39.24
N GLU A 398 -11.20 15.60 40.39
CA GLU A 398 -10.82 14.18 40.49
C GLU A 398 -11.76 13.26 39.69
N ILE A 399 -11.18 12.38 38.88
CA ILE A 399 -11.92 11.46 38.02
C ILE A 399 -12.36 10.23 38.83
N ILE A 400 -13.63 10.18 39.20
CA ILE A 400 -14.25 8.95 39.73
C ILE A 400 -14.50 7.98 38.56
N VAL A 401 -13.51 7.15 38.26
CA VAL A 401 -13.69 6.00 37.36
C VAL A 401 -14.56 4.97 38.07
N GLN A 402 -15.70 4.59 37.49
CA GLN A 402 -16.43 3.41 37.97
C GLN A 402 -15.63 2.14 37.62
N GLU A 403 -15.15 1.44 38.64
CA GLU A 403 -14.45 0.16 38.46
C GLU A 403 -15.39 -0.87 37.81
N ILE A 404 -15.09 -1.23 36.55
CA ILE A 404 -15.60 -2.46 35.97
C ILE A 404 -14.87 -3.60 36.67
N ILE A 405 -15.59 -4.36 37.51
CA ILE A 405 -15.02 -5.44 38.32
C ILE A 405 -14.55 -6.59 37.43
N ILE A 406 -13.26 -6.58 37.10
CA ILE A 406 -12.56 -7.73 36.50
C ILE A 406 -12.15 -8.66 37.66
N PRO A 407 -12.49 -9.96 37.64
CA PRO A 407 -12.09 -10.87 38.72
C PRO A 407 -10.56 -11.10 38.71
N PRO A 408 -9.90 -11.20 39.88
CA PRO A 408 -8.46 -11.35 39.94
C PRO A 408 -7.99 -12.72 39.41
N PRO A 409 -6.80 -12.80 38.78
CA PRO A 409 -6.26 -14.04 38.26
C PRO A 409 -5.92 -15.03 39.39
N ILE A 410 -6.19 -16.30 39.15
CA ILE A 410 -5.84 -17.41 40.05
C ILE A 410 -4.33 -17.68 39.93
N PHE A 411 -3.59 -17.46 41.02
CA PHE A 411 -2.20 -17.88 41.15
C PHE A 411 -2.11 -19.14 42.02
N GLU A 412 -1.48 -20.20 41.50
CA GLU A 412 -1.01 -21.32 42.34
C GLU A 412 0.28 -20.94 43.08
N PRO A 413 0.53 -21.48 44.29
CA PRO A 413 1.61 -21.03 45.15
C PRO A 413 2.98 -21.63 44.78
N VAL A 414 4.02 -20.81 44.89
CA VAL A 414 5.43 -21.24 44.97
C VAL A 414 5.93 -21.02 46.40
N GLU A 415 6.77 -21.92 46.90
CA GLU A 415 7.05 -22.08 48.33
C GLU A 415 8.01 -21.05 48.95
N ARG A 416 8.04 -21.01 50.29
CA ARG A 416 8.79 -20.06 51.12
C ARG A 416 10.27 -20.42 51.27
N LEU A 417 11.14 -19.42 51.16
CA LEU A 417 12.35 -19.27 51.97
C LEU A 417 12.57 -17.75 52.23
N ALA A 418 13.01 -17.22 53.37
CA ALA A 418 12.81 -17.47 54.80
C ALA A 418 13.87 -16.62 55.56
N PHE A 419 13.46 -15.56 56.28
CA PHE A 419 14.27 -14.77 57.26
C PHE A 419 15.57 -14.10 56.71
N ASP A 420 16.17 -13.05 57.28
CA ASP A 420 15.96 -12.16 58.46
C ASP A 420 16.70 -10.81 58.18
N SER A 421 16.73 -9.71 58.95
CA SER A 421 16.22 -9.30 60.29
C SER A 421 16.27 -7.75 60.43
N ILE A 422 16.02 -7.20 61.63
CA ILE A 422 16.66 -6.03 62.30
C ILE A 422 17.04 -4.79 61.43
N SER A 423 16.53 -3.54 61.55
CA SER A 423 15.84 -2.70 62.56
C SER A 423 16.71 -1.60 63.17
N GLN A 424 16.09 -0.41 63.40
CA GLN A 424 16.60 0.72 64.23
C GLN A 424 17.82 1.49 63.67
N VAL A 425 18.09 2.78 63.91
CA VAL A 425 17.40 4.02 64.36
C VAL A 425 18.52 5.07 64.42
N ASN A 426 18.31 6.30 63.92
CA ASN A 426 18.66 7.56 64.62
C ASN A 426 18.41 8.80 63.74
N ASP A 427 17.99 9.87 64.39
CA ASP A 427 17.90 11.23 63.85
C ASP A 427 19.17 12.04 64.15
N ALA A 428 19.32 13.18 63.45
CA ALA A 428 20.30 14.25 63.69
C ALA A 428 21.79 13.89 63.38
N ASP A 429 22.65 14.83 63.00
CA ASP A 429 22.61 16.25 63.38
C ASP A 429 23.36 17.21 62.41
N GLN A 430 23.12 18.51 62.61
CA GLN A 430 23.95 19.69 62.27
C GLN A 430 24.16 20.18 60.81
N ASN A 431 23.87 21.49 60.67
CA ASN A 431 24.17 22.39 59.56
C ASN A 431 25.69 22.63 59.35
N VAL A 432 26.05 23.26 58.22
CA VAL A 432 26.74 24.58 58.18
C VAL A 432 26.60 25.19 56.77
N ASP A 433 26.58 26.52 56.71
CA ASP A 433 26.29 27.34 55.52
C ASP A 433 27.43 27.38 54.47
N HIS A 434 27.09 27.68 53.20
CA HIS A 434 27.45 28.99 52.63
C HIS A 434 26.77 29.31 51.29
N ASP A 435 26.23 30.53 51.17
CA ASP A 435 25.90 31.17 49.88
C ASP A 435 27.18 31.49 49.08
N SER A 436 27.12 31.40 47.74
CA SER A 436 27.00 32.60 46.87
C SER A 436 27.29 32.35 45.37
N ASP A 437 26.50 33.04 44.54
CA ASP A 437 26.57 33.32 43.10
C ASP A 437 27.85 32.98 42.30
N ALA A 438 27.68 32.33 41.13
CA ALA A 438 27.84 33.00 39.83
C ALA A 438 27.50 32.10 38.61
N LEU A 439 26.70 32.66 37.68
CA LEU A 439 26.60 32.37 36.23
C LEU A 439 26.40 30.91 35.76
#